data_AF-A0A9W7WRF5-F1
#
_entry.id   AF-A0A9W7WRF5-F1
#
_cell.length_a   1.000
_cell.length_b   1.000
_cell.length_c   1.000
_cell.angle_alpha   90.00
_cell.angle_beta   90.00
_cell.angle_gamma   90.00
#
_symmetry.space_group_name_H-M   'P 1'
#
loop_
_entity.id
_entity.type
_entity.pdbx_description
1 polymer ?
#
loop_
_entity_poly.entity_id
_entity_poly.type
_entity_poly.pdbx_seq_one_letter_code
_entity_poly.pdbx_strand_id
1 'polypeptide(L)'
;REELQVPAFSTNSRSGPVMFVILLIASTFSQGLTMVSYGNDFITAFPENVAYFYPYTSRRILRITALHNDTTFTVHFNNTEKTSSVLESGKTATMLFPKTAEVHQLGSSSNSIRITSDNDIVVHSFSQTNIGTLLEKSVQTHVVQPITNLGTNYLIPSLNHSDLIQTFNRSSPDPWYQRNSSFKLIIINAEYTENTVTIVKNISGSVQEEKIKISSYQLIQIQANASLIKVESSHKVAVILTHPCLEMTASCKCNMIVNQILPTEFQGQNFVVPYIPSITQSRLLMTSNDKSTSLSHSNVQLQPNPSGLLSLSDQTKSQYVNASGNVSLKLISPGLFIEVIPENMFAACYLLQVYSDVKNALVIAETGSKTNVHNQNSPVTNAAWTEITGTKYSSAIIPLTEQYTFIWHPSSKIAVYILENTGTTVYGGPAIPINTQPDEFGCVVIPGQFEIRNEPLNWTESLGHCTSLQKHLACPTREYNQMDLANTVNTTEDEEAWIGLRRSLMTTDWYWQRQTPSTTSLPSSSVDYVHWADGQPLGSLKGLCASLSLDQDDEFKWKSAKCCEKKRPVCYKPPIYFYVELLYQVVYIQL
;
A
#
# COMPACT_ATOMS: atom_id res chain seq x y z
N ARG A 1 -29.27 -29.19 -64.06
CA ARG A 1 -28.49 -28.31 -64.96
C ARG A 1 -29.44 -27.21 -65.42
N GLU A 2 -29.97 -26.33 -64.58
CA GLU A 2 -29.35 -25.57 -63.47
C GLU A 2 -28.13 -24.77 -63.90
N GLU A 3 -28.40 -23.56 -64.38
CA GLU A 3 -27.57 -22.38 -64.12
C GLU A 3 -28.54 -21.31 -63.59
N LEU A 4 -28.43 -21.03 -62.29
CA LEU A 4 -29.24 -20.03 -61.60
C LEU A 4 -28.39 -18.78 -61.37
N GLN A 5 -28.95 -17.63 -61.73
CA GLN A 5 -28.44 -16.29 -61.49
C GLN A 5 -28.10 -16.05 -60.01
N VAL A 6 -27.00 -15.33 -59.77
CA VAL A 6 -26.72 -14.66 -58.49
C VAL A 6 -26.52 -13.16 -58.78
N PRO A 7 -27.39 -12.27 -58.27
CA PRO A 7 -27.17 -10.83 -58.30
C PRO A 7 -26.42 -10.35 -57.05
N ALA A 8 -25.71 -9.24 -57.22
CA ALA A 8 -24.99 -8.52 -56.17
C ALA A 8 -25.92 -8.04 -55.04
N PHE A 9 -25.50 -8.25 -53.79
CA PHE A 9 -26.08 -7.61 -52.62
C PHE A 9 -25.01 -6.82 -51.87
N SER A 10 -25.29 -5.53 -51.73
CA SER A 10 -24.70 -4.60 -50.79
C SER A 10 -25.00 -5.04 -49.35
N THR A 11 -24.00 -5.09 -48.48
CA THR A 11 -24.21 -5.17 -47.03
C THR A 11 -23.69 -3.89 -46.37
N ASN A 12 -24.61 -2.95 -46.17
CA ASN A 12 -24.55 -2.03 -45.06
C ASN A 12 -25.09 -2.78 -43.83
N SER A 13 -24.27 -3.04 -42.81
CA SER A 13 -24.80 -3.21 -41.45
C SER A 13 -23.84 -2.65 -40.42
N ARG A 14 -24.32 -1.59 -39.76
CA ARG A 14 -23.82 -0.96 -38.55
C ARG A 14 -23.44 -2.00 -37.49
N SER A 15 -22.16 -2.03 -37.11
CA SER A 15 -21.68 -2.62 -35.85
C SER A 15 -20.54 -1.76 -35.29
N GLY A 16 -20.89 -0.59 -34.79
CA GLY A 16 -20.00 0.37 -34.13
C GLY A 16 -20.88 1.52 -33.67
N PRO A 17 -21.32 1.52 -32.40
CA PRO A 17 -20.51 2.02 -31.29
C PRO A 17 -20.56 1.16 -30.01
N VAL A 18 -21.25 0.01 -30.02
CA VAL A 18 -21.49 -0.78 -28.79
C VAL A 18 -20.22 -1.51 -28.31
N MET A 19 -19.34 -1.94 -29.23
CA MET A 19 -18.10 -2.63 -28.85
C MET A 19 -17.05 -1.71 -28.23
N PHE A 20 -17.03 -0.43 -28.62
CA PHE A 20 -16.15 0.58 -28.03
C PHE A 20 -16.63 1.03 -26.65
N VAL A 21 -17.95 1.12 -26.45
CA VAL A 21 -18.54 1.41 -25.13
C VAL A 21 -18.32 0.25 -24.15
N ILE A 22 -18.35 -1.02 -24.61
CA ILE A 22 -18.03 -2.18 -23.76
C ILE A 22 -16.52 -2.22 -23.40
N LEU A 23 -15.62 -1.81 -24.29
CA LEU A 23 -14.18 -1.69 -23.99
C LEU A 23 -13.87 -0.53 -23.02
N LEU A 24 -14.55 0.61 -23.16
CA LEU A 24 -14.43 1.73 -22.21
C LEU A 24 -15.01 1.36 -20.83
N ILE A 25 -16.14 0.67 -20.77
CA ILE A 25 -16.72 0.19 -19.50
C ILE A 25 -15.81 -0.89 -18.87
N ALA A 26 -15.21 -1.79 -19.65
CA ALA A 26 -14.23 -2.76 -19.14
C ALA A 26 -12.94 -2.11 -18.61
N SER A 27 -12.52 -0.96 -19.16
CA SER A 27 -11.40 -0.18 -18.61
C SER A 27 -11.75 0.53 -17.30
N THR A 28 -13.02 0.89 -17.08
CA THR A 28 -13.46 1.48 -15.79
C THR A 28 -13.65 0.43 -14.68
N PHE A 29 -13.74 -0.86 -15.01
CA PHE A 29 -13.78 -1.96 -14.04
C PHE A 29 -12.40 -2.59 -13.77
N SER A 30 -11.32 -1.98 -14.27
CA SER A 30 -9.94 -2.36 -13.99
C SER A 30 -9.22 -1.36 -13.08
N GLN A 31 -9.94 -0.56 -12.31
CA GLN A 31 -9.33 0.10 -11.14
C GLN A 31 -9.11 -0.98 -10.08
N GLY A 32 -8.04 -1.76 -10.27
CA GLY A 32 -7.55 -2.67 -9.25
C GLY A 32 -7.37 -1.85 -7.97
N LEU A 33 -8.02 -2.29 -6.90
CA LEU A 33 -7.94 -1.63 -5.60
C LEU A 33 -6.48 -1.46 -5.22
N THR A 34 -6.01 -0.22 -5.23
CA THR A 34 -4.68 0.14 -4.77
C THR A 34 -4.77 0.59 -3.33
N MET A 35 -4.01 -0.03 -2.44
CA MET A 35 -4.02 0.29 -1.01
C MET A 35 -2.78 1.08 -0.66
N VAL A 36 -2.96 2.35 -0.30
CA VAL A 36 -1.95 3.14 0.41
C VAL A 36 -2.22 3.08 1.91
N SER A 37 -1.20 3.04 2.75
CA SER A 37 -1.35 2.89 4.21
C SER A 37 -1.12 4.18 4.99
N TYR A 38 -1.35 5.34 4.34
CA TYR A 38 -1.31 6.65 4.98
C TYR A 38 -2.71 7.28 5.05
N GLY A 39 -2.87 8.26 5.92
CA GLY A 39 -4.10 9.02 6.08
C GLY A 39 -4.01 9.95 7.28
N ASN A 40 -5.15 10.45 7.74
CA ASN A 40 -5.24 11.42 8.83
C ASN A 40 -6.03 10.92 10.05
N ASP A 41 -6.60 9.71 10.00
CA ASP A 41 -7.35 9.12 11.12
C ASP A 41 -7.10 7.61 11.18
N PHE A 42 -6.69 7.12 12.35
CA PHE A 42 -6.30 5.75 12.60
C PHE A 42 -6.89 5.28 13.92
N ILE A 43 -7.19 3.99 14.01
CA ILE A 43 -7.59 3.36 15.27
C ILE A 43 -6.98 1.98 15.42
N THR A 44 -6.47 1.68 16.60
CA THR A 44 -5.83 0.40 16.92
C THR A 44 -5.94 0.07 18.41
N ALA A 45 -5.41 -1.07 18.82
CA ALA A 45 -5.26 -1.46 20.22
C ALA A 45 -4.00 -2.32 20.38
N PHE A 46 -3.47 -2.39 21.59
CA PHE A 46 -2.43 -3.36 21.92
C PHE A 46 -3.07 -4.61 22.52
N PRO A 47 -2.95 -5.79 21.88
CA PRO A 47 -3.29 -7.04 22.52
C PRO A 47 -2.43 -7.31 23.77
N GLU A 48 -2.84 -8.31 24.54
CA GLU A 48 -2.01 -8.88 25.60
C GLU A 48 -0.69 -9.41 25.03
N ASN A 49 0.42 -8.76 25.35
CA ASN A 49 1.75 -9.13 24.84
C ASN A 49 2.37 -10.25 25.68
N VAL A 50 2.14 -10.23 26.98
CA VAL A 50 2.59 -11.28 27.90
C VAL A 50 1.39 -11.71 28.71
N ALA A 51 1.20 -13.02 28.86
CA ALA A 51 0.13 -13.55 29.70
C ALA A 51 0.11 -12.81 31.04
N TYR A 52 -1.02 -12.22 31.41
CA TYR A 52 -1.17 -11.29 32.52
C TYR A 52 -0.57 -11.79 33.85
N PHE A 53 -0.53 -13.11 34.04
CA PHE A 53 0.01 -13.81 35.20
C PHE A 53 1.55 -14.02 35.19
N TYR A 54 2.25 -13.66 34.10
CA TYR A 54 3.70 -13.71 33.98
C TYR A 54 4.25 -12.28 33.75
N PRO A 55 4.68 -11.55 34.80
CA PRO A 55 4.98 -10.13 34.68
C PRO A 55 6.38 -9.87 34.08
N TYR A 56 6.56 -10.14 32.78
CA TYR A 56 7.70 -9.59 32.04
C TYR A 56 7.41 -8.15 31.61
N THR A 57 8.47 -7.35 31.50
CA THR A 57 8.41 -6.02 30.90
C THR A 57 8.11 -6.16 29.40
N SER A 58 7.15 -5.41 28.87
CA SER A 58 6.77 -5.42 27.45
C SER A 58 6.92 -4.02 26.83
N ARG A 59 7.11 -3.92 25.51
CA ARG A 59 7.06 -2.64 24.77
C ARG A 59 5.83 -2.59 23.87
N ARG A 60 5.11 -1.47 23.93
CA ARG A 60 3.90 -1.16 23.17
C ARG A 60 4.16 0.20 22.55
N ILE A 61 4.60 0.18 21.31
CA ILE A 61 5.12 1.37 20.64
C ILE A 61 4.31 1.61 19.38
N LEU A 62 3.89 2.86 19.19
CA LEU A 62 3.48 3.34 17.87
C LEU A 62 4.57 4.26 17.33
N ARG A 63 5.05 3.98 16.12
CA ARG A 63 5.86 4.91 15.34
C ARG A 63 4.96 5.62 14.35
N ILE A 64 4.96 6.94 14.41
CA ILE A 64 4.10 7.79 13.59
C ILE A 64 5.00 8.67 12.75
N THR A 65 4.92 8.53 11.43
CA THR A 65 5.79 9.24 10.49
C THR A 65 4.98 10.23 9.67
N ALA A 66 5.41 11.49 9.68
CA ALA A 66 4.81 12.53 8.86
C ALA A 66 5.22 12.37 7.39
N LEU A 67 4.25 12.49 6.47
CA LEU A 67 4.53 12.53 5.04
C LEU A 67 4.65 13.96 4.51
N HIS A 68 4.26 14.95 5.31
CA HIS A 68 4.29 16.36 4.96
C HIS A 68 5.03 17.19 6.02
N ASN A 69 5.52 18.35 5.61
CA ASN A 69 6.06 19.33 6.55
C ASN A 69 4.95 19.92 7.41
N ASP A 70 5.33 20.54 8.53
CA ASP A 70 4.41 21.19 9.45
C ASP A 70 3.26 20.29 9.95
N THR A 71 3.50 18.98 10.08
CA THR A 71 2.49 18.00 10.47
C THR A 71 2.37 17.89 11.99
N THR A 72 1.15 17.90 12.52
CA THR A 72 0.85 17.58 13.91
C THR A 72 -0.17 16.45 14.02
N PHE A 73 -0.03 15.62 15.05
CA PHE A 73 -1.00 14.57 15.34
C PHE A 73 -1.39 14.56 16.82
N THR A 74 -2.59 14.06 17.09
CA THR A 74 -3.15 13.90 18.43
C THR A 74 -3.47 12.42 18.66
N VAL A 75 -2.97 11.90 19.79
CA VAL A 75 -3.28 10.54 20.26
C VAL A 75 -4.33 10.63 21.36
N HIS A 76 -5.43 9.91 21.18
CA HIS A 76 -6.51 9.78 22.15
C HIS A 76 -6.44 8.38 22.78
N PHE A 77 -6.24 8.31 24.09
CA PHE A 77 -6.19 7.07 24.85
C PHE A 77 -6.71 7.27 26.28
N ASN A 78 -7.68 6.46 26.70
CA ASN A 78 -8.23 6.46 28.05
C ASN A 78 -8.62 7.87 28.57
N ASN A 79 -9.41 8.61 27.76
CA ASN A 79 -9.83 10.00 28.00
C ASN A 79 -8.68 11.03 28.10
N THR A 80 -7.45 10.61 27.84
CA THR A 80 -6.29 11.51 27.72
C THR A 80 -6.04 11.80 26.25
N GLU A 81 -5.72 13.05 25.95
CA GLU A 81 -5.30 13.48 24.62
C GLU A 81 -3.88 14.03 24.70
N LYS A 82 -3.04 13.61 23.74
CA LYS A 82 -1.66 14.08 23.65
C LYS A 82 -1.35 14.47 22.22
N THR A 83 -1.13 15.77 22.01
CA THR A 83 -0.69 16.31 20.73
C THR A 83 0.84 16.27 20.63
N SER A 84 1.34 15.94 19.45
CA SER A 84 2.75 15.93 19.12
C SER A 84 3.33 17.36 19.03
N SER A 85 4.65 17.46 19.01
CA SER A 85 5.29 18.62 18.39
C SER A 85 5.07 18.59 16.88
N VAL A 86 5.28 19.73 16.22
CA VAL A 86 5.34 19.80 14.76
C VAL A 86 6.42 18.87 14.22
N LEU A 87 6.09 18.13 13.17
CA LEU A 87 6.97 17.19 12.48
C LEU A 87 7.14 17.61 11.02
N GLU A 88 8.39 17.53 10.56
CA GLU A 88 8.73 17.66 9.14
C GLU A 88 8.50 16.35 8.38
N SER A 89 8.37 16.43 7.06
CA SER A 89 8.25 15.25 6.21
C SER A 89 9.39 14.25 6.45
N GLY A 90 9.04 12.97 6.58
CA GLY A 90 9.97 11.88 6.87
C GLY A 90 10.35 11.73 8.34
N LYS A 91 9.99 12.69 9.22
CA LYS A 91 10.25 12.58 10.66
C LYS A 91 9.28 11.62 11.31
N THR A 92 9.81 10.86 12.27
CA THR A 92 9.05 9.86 13.02
C THR A 92 9.02 10.18 14.51
N ALA A 93 7.82 10.28 15.08
CA ALA A 93 7.60 10.28 16.52
C ALA A 93 7.43 8.85 17.03
N THR A 94 8.01 8.56 18.20
CA THR A 94 7.87 7.26 18.88
C THR A 94 7.05 7.45 20.15
N MET A 95 5.88 6.81 20.18
CA MET A 95 4.96 6.81 21.30
C MET A 95 5.13 5.53 22.12
N LEU A 96 5.47 5.63 23.40
CA LEU A 96 5.46 4.49 24.32
C LEU A 96 4.21 4.52 25.18
N PHE A 97 3.41 3.45 25.10
CA PHE A 97 2.19 3.32 25.90
C PHE A 97 2.49 2.69 27.27
N PRO A 98 1.62 2.84 28.28
CA PRO A 98 1.70 2.19 29.60
C PRO A 98 1.15 0.74 29.57
N LYS A 99 1.43 -0.08 30.59
CA LYS A 99 1.01 -1.51 30.61
C LYS A 99 -0.53 -1.64 30.57
N THR A 100 -1.21 -0.64 31.11
CA THR A 100 -2.68 -0.52 31.13
C THR A 100 -3.30 -0.43 29.74
N ALA A 101 -2.53 -0.15 28.68
CA ALA A 101 -3.01 -0.13 27.30
C ALA A 101 -3.29 -1.53 26.72
N GLU A 102 -2.78 -2.61 27.34
CA GLU A 102 -2.99 -3.97 26.84
C GLU A 102 -4.42 -4.48 27.09
N VAL A 103 -5.06 -5.01 26.05
CA VAL A 103 -6.39 -5.64 26.09
C VAL A 103 -6.27 -7.11 26.49
N HIS A 104 -6.32 -7.41 27.78
CA HIS A 104 -6.14 -8.77 28.30
C HIS A 104 -7.45 -9.51 28.60
N GLN A 105 -8.52 -8.80 28.99
CA GLN A 105 -9.81 -9.37 29.36
C GLN A 105 -10.72 -9.56 28.15
N LEU A 106 -11.58 -10.58 28.18
CA LEU A 106 -12.69 -10.71 27.24
C LEU A 106 -13.80 -9.71 27.59
N GLY A 107 -14.57 -9.31 26.58
CA GLY A 107 -15.65 -8.33 26.71
C GLY A 107 -15.25 -6.93 26.26
N SER A 108 -16.08 -5.94 26.61
CA SER A 108 -15.91 -4.56 26.18
C SER A 108 -14.75 -3.87 26.88
N SER A 109 -14.07 -2.95 26.19
CA SER A 109 -12.99 -2.15 26.72
C SER A 109 -12.91 -0.78 26.06
N SER A 110 -12.36 0.19 26.79
CA SER A 110 -12.02 1.53 26.31
C SER A 110 -10.54 1.68 25.93
N ASN A 111 -9.79 0.57 25.86
CA ASN A 111 -8.35 0.56 25.55
C ASN A 111 -8.02 0.66 24.05
N SER A 112 -8.93 1.22 23.26
CA SER A 112 -8.64 1.64 21.89
C SER A 112 -7.74 2.87 21.92
N ILE A 113 -6.96 3.03 20.86
CA ILE A 113 -6.06 4.15 20.65
C ILE A 113 -6.44 4.75 19.30
N ARG A 114 -6.91 6.00 19.31
CA ARG A 114 -7.19 6.76 18.09
C ARG A 114 -6.08 7.77 17.86
N ILE A 115 -5.65 7.92 16.61
CA ILE A 115 -4.65 8.90 16.19
C ILE A 115 -5.27 9.73 15.07
N THR A 116 -5.36 11.05 15.28
CA THR A 116 -5.82 12.00 14.25
C THR A 116 -4.69 12.96 13.90
N SER A 117 -4.62 13.43 12.66
CA SER A 117 -3.59 14.37 12.19
C SER A 117 -4.16 15.42 11.26
N ASP A 118 -3.47 16.56 11.15
CA ASP A 118 -3.80 17.63 10.20
C ASP A 118 -3.37 17.32 8.75
N ASN A 119 -2.37 16.46 8.58
CA ASN A 119 -1.83 16.02 7.29
C ASN A 119 -1.65 14.49 7.27
N ASP A 120 -1.33 13.93 6.10
CA ASP A 120 -1.14 12.49 5.99
C ASP A 120 0.08 12.00 6.78
N ILE A 121 -0.16 10.98 7.59
CA ILE A 121 0.82 10.25 8.38
C ILE A 121 0.72 8.77 8.07
N VAL A 122 1.75 8.01 8.44
CA VAL A 122 1.67 6.55 8.55
C VAL A 122 1.86 6.12 10.00
N VAL A 123 1.21 5.02 10.38
CA VAL A 123 1.29 4.48 11.74
C VAL A 123 1.77 3.03 11.71
N HIS A 124 2.87 2.76 12.40
CA HIS A 124 3.45 1.42 12.52
C HIS A 124 3.43 0.96 13.98
N SER A 125 2.82 -0.20 14.22
CA SER A 125 2.70 -0.78 15.55
C SER A 125 3.85 -1.76 15.82
N PHE A 126 4.44 -1.65 17.01
CA PHE A 126 5.49 -2.53 17.50
C PHE A 126 5.14 -3.05 18.88
N SER A 127 5.07 -4.38 18.99
CA SER A 127 4.86 -5.10 20.23
C SER A 127 6.04 -6.01 20.50
N GLN A 128 6.57 -5.98 21.72
CA GLN A 128 7.67 -6.84 22.14
C GLN A 128 7.47 -7.36 23.56
N THR A 129 7.74 -8.65 23.74
CA THR A 129 7.85 -9.29 25.05
C THR A 129 9.26 -9.18 25.62
N ASN A 130 9.35 -9.09 26.94
CA ASN A 130 10.56 -9.18 27.75
C ASN A 130 11.69 -8.17 27.39
N ILE A 131 11.86 -7.11 28.19
CA ILE A 131 12.93 -6.10 28.02
C ILE A 131 14.25 -6.53 28.72
N GLY A 132 14.31 -7.69 29.37
CA GLY A 132 15.49 -8.18 30.12
C GLY A 132 16.65 -8.75 29.27
N THR A 133 17.65 -9.32 29.95
CA THR A 133 18.91 -9.89 29.40
C THR A 133 18.77 -11.30 28.80
N LEU A 134 17.58 -11.90 28.81
CA LEU A 134 17.35 -13.24 28.25
C LEU A 134 17.12 -13.15 26.73
N LEU A 135 17.66 -14.14 26.01
CA LEU A 135 17.62 -14.33 24.54
C LEU A 135 16.21 -14.65 23.97
N GLU A 136 15.15 -14.43 24.77
CA GLU A 136 13.81 -14.99 24.56
C GLU A 136 12.77 -13.88 24.31
N LYS A 137 13.07 -12.99 23.38
CA LYS A 137 12.17 -11.91 22.96
C LYS A 137 11.25 -12.39 21.85
N SER A 138 9.95 -12.22 22.01
CA SER A 138 8.99 -12.28 20.92
C SER A 138 8.64 -10.86 20.49
N VAL A 139 8.61 -10.63 19.18
CA VAL A 139 8.36 -9.33 18.58
C VAL A 139 7.35 -9.52 17.48
N GLN A 140 6.39 -8.61 17.40
CA GLN A 140 5.42 -8.52 16.30
C GLN A 140 5.31 -7.07 15.89
N THR A 141 5.22 -6.86 14.58
CA THR A 141 5.02 -5.55 13.97
C THR A 141 3.93 -5.63 12.92
N HIS A 142 3.18 -4.56 12.75
CA HIS A 142 2.24 -4.44 11.64
C HIS A 142 1.98 -2.97 11.30
N VAL A 143 1.59 -2.76 10.05
CA VAL A 143 1.09 -1.48 9.56
C VAL A 143 -0.32 -1.28 10.10
N VAL A 144 -0.56 -0.19 10.84
CA VAL A 144 -1.91 0.17 11.29
C VAL A 144 -2.61 0.86 10.13
N GLN A 145 -3.74 0.30 9.70
CA GLN A 145 -4.47 0.87 8.56
C GLN A 145 -5.26 2.13 8.95
N PRO A 146 -5.28 3.16 8.07
CA PRO A 146 -6.14 4.32 8.26
C PRO A 146 -7.62 3.90 8.20
N ILE A 147 -8.50 4.69 8.81
CA ILE A 147 -9.95 4.41 8.84
C ILE A 147 -10.53 4.33 7.41
N THR A 148 -9.94 5.03 6.45
CA THR A 148 -10.29 4.94 5.03
C THR A 148 -10.17 3.52 4.47
N ASN A 149 -9.20 2.73 4.94
CA ASN A 149 -8.97 1.32 4.57
C ASN A 149 -9.68 0.31 5.49
N LEU A 150 -10.44 0.78 6.47
CA LEU A 150 -11.31 -0.09 7.27
C LEU A 150 -12.66 -0.26 6.56
N GLY A 151 -13.29 -1.40 6.81
CA GLY A 151 -14.51 -1.82 6.14
C GLY A 151 -15.54 -2.37 7.12
N THR A 152 -16.57 -3.00 6.56
CA THR A 152 -17.72 -3.54 7.31
C THR A 152 -17.83 -5.06 7.22
N ASN A 153 -16.93 -5.70 6.49
CA ASN A 153 -16.99 -7.12 6.20
C ASN A 153 -15.58 -7.74 6.24
N TYR A 154 -15.39 -8.69 7.14
CA TYR A 154 -14.12 -9.36 7.41
C TYR A 154 -14.34 -10.86 7.44
N LEU A 155 -13.53 -11.61 6.68
CA LEU A 155 -13.43 -13.05 6.84
C LEU A 155 -12.36 -13.36 7.87
N ILE A 156 -12.68 -14.25 8.80
CA ILE A 156 -11.77 -14.61 9.87
C ILE A 156 -11.17 -15.98 9.56
N PRO A 157 -9.83 -16.12 9.57
CA PRO A 157 -9.21 -17.41 9.36
C PRO A 157 -9.62 -18.38 10.48
N SER A 158 -10.15 -19.55 10.09
CA SER A 158 -10.42 -20.61 11.06
C SER A 158 -9.10 -21.24 11.50
N LEU A 159 -8.66 -20.87 12.71
CA LEU A 159 -7.45 -21.40 13.32
C LEU A 159 -7.80 -22.32 14.49
N ASN A 160 -7.35 -23.56 14.40
CA ASN A 160 -7.30 -24.48 15.53
C ASN A 160 -5.86 -24.54 16.05
N HIS A 161 -5.68 -24.13 17.31
CA HIS A 161 -4.38 -24.12 17.97
C HIS A 161 -3.72 -25.51 17.99
N SER A 162 -4.49 -26.56 18.26
CA SER A 162 -3.96 -27.93 18.30
C SER A 162 -3.45 -28.38 16.93
N ASP A 163 -4.22 -28.08 15.87
CA ASP A 163 -3.84 -28.43 14.49
C ASP A 163 -2.59 -27.66 14.05
N LEU A 164 -2.47 -26.38 14.43
CA LEU A 164 -1.29 -25.56 14.17
C LEU A 164 -0.03 -26.13 14.86
N ILE A 165 -0.11 -26.44 16.15
CA ILE A 165 1.02 -27.00 16.92
C ILE A 165 1.46 -28.36 16.36
N GLN A 166 0.49 -29.23 16.01
CA GLN A 166 0.77 -30.52 15.39
C GLN A 166 1.42 -30.36 14.01
N THR A 167 0.94 -29.42 13.19
CA THR A 167 1.45 -29.19 11.82
C THR A 167 2.95 -28.87 11.81
N PHE A 168 3.47 -28.22 12.86
CA PHE A 168 4.88 -27.86 13.01
C PHE A 168 5.65 -28.76 13.99
N ASN A 169 5.09 -29.92 14.39
CA ASN A 169 5.71 -30.87 15.33
C ASN A 169 6.24 -30.20 16.61
N ARG A 170 5.52 -29.22 17.15
CA ARG A 170 5.91 -28.51 18.37
C ARG A 170 5.31 -29.19 19.61
N SER A 171 6.03 -29.11 20.72
CA SER A 171 5.51 -29.54 22.02
C SER A 171 4.32 -28.68 22.41
N SER A 172 3.18 -29.31 22.72
CA SER A 172 2.05 -28.61 23.35
C SER A 172 2.52 -27.92 24.61
N PRO A 173 2.10 -26.67 24.87
CA PRO A 173 2.27 -26.11 26.20
C PRO A 173 1.59 -27.02 27.22
N ASP A 174 2.18 -27.05 28.42
CA ASP A 174 1.81 -27.87 29.58
C ASP A 174 0.28 -27.85 29.85
N PRO A 175 -0.41 -28.94 30.26
CA PRO A 175 -1.84 -28.97 30.59
C PRO A 175 -2.40 -27.78 31.41
N TRP A 176 -1.61 -27.11 32.25
CA TRP A 176 -2.04 -25.88 32.95
C TRP A 176 -2.31 -24.67 32.02
N TYR A 177 -1.86 -24.71 30.76
CA TYR A 177 -2.00 -23.65 29.74
C TYR A 177 -3.28 -23.73 28.89
N GLN A 178 -4.15 -24.74 29.08
CA GLN A 178 -5.37 -24.89 28.27
C GLN A 178 -6.32 -23.67 28.30
N ARG A 179 -6.19 -22.81 29.32
CA ARG A 179 -6.94 -21.55 29.45
C ARG A 179 -6.64 -20.52 28.34
N ASN A 180 -5.51 -20.65 27.65
CA ASN A 180 -5.06 -19.74 26.57
C ASN A 180 -4.90 -20.45 25.23
N SER A 181 -5.63 -21.55 25.01
CA SER A 181 -5.52 -22.39 23.80
C SER A 181 -6.27 -21.85 22.59
N SER A 182 -6.99 -20.74 22.69
CA SER A 182 -7.65 -20.15 21.52
C SER A 182 -7.22 -18.72 21.30
N PHE A 183 -7.24 -18.37 20.02
CA PHE A 183 -7.00 -17.01 19.56
C PHE A 183 -8.02 -16.05 20.17
N LYS A 184 -7.67 -14.78 20.19
CA LYS A 184 -8.58 -13.69 20.55
C LYS A 184 -8.80 -12.83 19.32
N LEU A 185 -10.01 -12.28 19.21
CA LEU A 185 -10.35 -11.30 18.19
C LEU A 185 -10.72 -10.00 18.90
N ILE A 186 -10.03 -8.92 18.55
CA ILE A 186 -10.36 -7.57 18.98
C ILE A 186 -11.08 -6.89 17.82
N ILE A 187 -12.30 -6.40 18.08
CA ILE A 187 -13.10 -5.64 17.12
C ILE A 187 -13.26 -4.24 17.69
N ILE A 188 -12.80 -3.23 16.96
CA ILE A 188 -12.78 -1.83 17.39
C ILE A 188 -13.72 -1.04 16.51
N ASN A 189 -14.67 -0.32 17.12
CA ASN A 189 -15.52 0.60 16.38
C ASN A 189 -14.71 1.82 15.92
N ALA A 190 -14.65 2.08 14.62
CA ALA A 190 -13.88 3.19 14.06
C ALA A 190 -14.69 4.50 13.94
N GLU A 191 -15.95 4.51 14.38
CA GLU A 191 -16.86 5.65 14.19
C GLU A 191 -17.22 6.38 15.49
N TYR A 192 -17.74 7.60 15.31
CA TYR A 192 -18.29 8.44 16.38
C TYR A 192 -19.69 8.00 16.86
N THR A 193 -20.32 7.04 16.18
CA THR A 193 -21.65 6.50 16.50
C THR A 193 -21.58 5.08 17.05
N GLU A 194 -22.63 4.63 17.73
CA GLU A 194 -22.78 3.21 18.08
C GLU A 194 -22.78 2.35 16.82
N ASN A 195 -22.06 1.23 16.87
CA ASN A 195 -21.95 0.30 15.76
C ASN A 195 -22.47 -1.08 16.18
N THR A 196 -23.35 -1.66 15.36
CA THR A 196 -23.82 -3.03 15.53
C THR A 196 -22.92 -3.97 14.73
N VAL A 197 -22.26 -4.89 15.44
CA VAL A 197 -21.39 -5.92 14.88
C VAL A 197 -22.11 -7.27 14.95
N THR A 198 -22.13 -7.99 13.83
CA THR A 198 -22.65 -9.35 13.71
C THR A 198 -21.49 -10.31 13.56
N ILE A 199 -21.34 -11.22 14.52
CA ILE A 199 -20.34 -12.29 14.51
C ILE A 199 -21.00 -13.55 13.96
N VAL A 200 -20.44 -14.09 12.87
CA VAL A 200 -20.97 -15.28 12.20
C VAL A 200 -20.11 -16.49 12.55
N LYS A 201 -20.75 -17.53 13.08
CA LYS A 201 -20.12 -18.80 13.48
C LYS A 201 -20.75 -19.96 12.72
N ASN A 202 -19.95 -20.95 12.35
CA ASN A 202 -20.40 -22.23 11.80
C ASN A 202 -20.19 -23.33 12.84
N ILE A 203 -21.28 -23.77 13.45
CA ILE A 203 -21.27 -24.78 14.52
C ILE A 203 -22.03 -26.00 13.99
N SER A 204 -21.33 -27.12 13.84
CA SER A 204 -21.90 -28.39 13.38
C SER A 204 -22.67 -28.28 12.05
N GLY A 205 -22.20 -27.42 11.14
CA GLY A 205 -22.83 -27.19 9.84
C GLY A 205 -23.98 -26.17 9.85
N SER A 206 -24.37 -25.66 11.02
CA SER A 206 -25.37 -24.59 11.16
C SER A 206 -24.69 -23.24 11.32
N VAL A 207 -25.14 -22.25 10.54
CA VAL A 207 -24.70 -20.86 10.69
C VAL A 207 -25.46 -20.20 11.84
N GLN A 208 -24.74 -19.64 12.79
CA GLN A 208 -25.27 -18.85 13.90
C GLN A 208 -24.72 -17.43 13.83
N GLU A 209 -25.57 -16.46 14.18
CA GLU A 209 -25.22 -15.04 14.20
C GLU A 209 -25.41 -14.49 15.62
N GLU A 210 -24.41 -13.76 16.09
CA GLU A 210 -24.42 -13.08 17.39
C GLU A 210 -24.24 -11.58 17.16
N LYS A 211 -25.19 -10.76 17.59
CA LYS A 211 -25.15 -9.30 17.43
C LYS A 211 -24.70 -8.62 18.71
N ILE A 212 -23.72 -7.74 18.58
CA ILE A 212 -23.12 -6.98 19.67
C ILE A 212 -23.10 -5.51 19.29
N LYS A 213 -23.43 -4.65 20.25
CA LYS A 213 -23.30 -3.20 20.10
C LYS A 213 -21.98 -2.72 20.70
N ILE A 214 -21.25 -1.92 19.95
CA ILE A 214 -20.00 -1.31 20.39
C ILE A 214 -20.16 0.21 20.33
N SER A 215 -19.95 0.88 21.45
CA SER A 215 -20.00 2.34 21.53
C SER A 215 -18.92 2.99 20.65
N SER A 216 -19.06 4.29 20.41
CA SER A 216 -18.08 5.08 19.67
C SER A 216 -16.65 4.84 20.17
N TYR A 217 -15.75 4.57 19.23
CA TYR A 217 -14.32 4.33 19.47
C TYR A 217 -14.01 3.29 20.56
N GLN A 218 -14.95 2.47 20.99
CA GLN A 218 -14.69 1.39 21.94
C GLN A 218 -14.36 0.09 21.22
N LEU A 219 -13.89 -0.90 21.97
CA LEU A 219 -13.62 -2.23 21.42
C LEU A 219 -14.30 -3.33 22.22
N ILE A 220 -14.43 -4.48 21.60
CA ILE A 220 -14.74 -5.75 22.26
C ILE A 220 -13.66 -6.78 21.92
N GLN A 221 -13.23 -7.52 22.93
CA GLN A 221 -12.39 -8.69 22.74
C GLN A 221 -13.21 -9.97 22.96
N ILE A 222 -13.19 -10.87 21.98
CA ILE A 222 -13.90 -12.15 22.04
C ILE A 222 -12.93 -13.32 21.84
N GLN A 223 -13.35 -14.50 22.29
CA GLN A 223 -12.64 -15.75 21.97
C GLN A 223 -12.85 -16.09 20.48
N ALA A 224 -11.76 -16.31 19.76
CA ALA A 224 -11.77 -16.80 18.39
C ALA A 224 -11.43 -18.30 18.38
N ASN A 225 -12.36 -19.10 17.86
CA ASN A 225 -12.20 -20.54 17.68
C ASN A 225 -12.47 -20.89 16.20
N ALA A 226 -12.26 -22.16 15.84
CA ALA A 226 -12.46 -22.64 14.46
C ALA A 226 -13.90 -22.49 13.92
N SER A 227 -14.90 -22.23 14.79
CA SER A 227 -16.26 -21.99 14.34
C SER A 227 -16.46 -20.57 13.79
N LEU A 228 -15.63 -19.60 14.19
CA LEU A 228 -15.81 -18.20 13.82
C LEU A 228 -15.29 -17.96 12.40
N ILE A 229 -16.17 -17.55 11.49
CA ILE A 229 -15.87 -17.47 10.05
C ILE A 229 -15.88 -16.04 9.51
N LYS A 230 -16.67 -15.14 10.11
CA LYS A 230 -16.89 -13.80 9.56
C LYS A 230 -17.31 -12.80 10.64
N VAL A 231 -16.92 -11.55 10.44
CA VAL A 231 -17.42 -10.38 11.17
C VAL A 231 -18.02 -9.41 10.17
N GLU A 232 -19.27 -9.00 10.44
CA GLU A 232 -19.97 -7.95 9.70
C GLU A 232 -20.33 -6.81 10.63
N SER A 233 -20.41 -5.58 10.13
CA SER A 233 -20.76 -4.43 10.95
C SER A 233 -21.57 -3.38 10.19
N SER A 234 -22.37 -2.61 10.93
CA SER A 234 -23.14 -1.50 10.37
C SER A 234 -22.26 -0.33 9.87
N HIS A 235 -21.10 -0.13 10.51
CA HIS A 235 -20.12 0.88 10.15
C HIS A 235 -18.70 0.33 10.25
N LYS A 236 -17.70 1.11 9.83
CA LYS A 236 -16.30 0.68 9.78
C LYS A 236 -15.77 0.20 11.13
N VAL A 237 -15.04 -0.91 11.11
CA VAL A 237 -14.38 -1.47 12.29
C VAL A 237 -12.94 -1.85 11.97
N ALA A 238 -12.05 -1.84 12.98
CA ALA A 238 -10.77 -2.53 12.88
C ALA A 238 -10.88 -3.92 13.51
N VAL A 239 -10.28 -4.93 12.88
CA VAL A 239 -10.30 -6.31 13.36
C VAL A 239 -8.86 -6.81 13.54
N ILE A 240 -8.50 -7.19 14.77
CA ILE A 240 -7.16 -7.69 15.10
C ILE A 240 -7.28 -9.12 15.64
N LEU A 241 -6.62 -10.05 14.96
CA LEU A 241 -6.45 -11.42 15.42
C LEU A 241 -5.15 -11.51 16.23
N THR A 242 -5.23 -12.10 17.41
CA THR A 242 -4.10 -12.14 18.33
C THR A 242 -4.03 -13.42 19.14
N HIS A 243 -2.81 -13.79 19.53
CA HIS A 243 -2.56 -14.85 20.49
C HIS A 243 -1.36 -14.44 21.37
N PRO A 244 -1.50 -14.37 22.70
CA PRO A 244 -0.40 -13.94 23.58
C PRO A 244 0.75 -14.95 23.60
N CYS A 245 0.45 -16.22 23.30
CA CYS A 245 1.44 -17.30 23.29
C CYS A 245 1.09 -18.44 22.31
N LEU A 246 1.24 -18.26 21.00
CA LEU A 246 0.82 -19.29 20.05
C LEU A 246 1.60 -20.59 20.31
N GLU A 247 2.90 -20.49 20.45
CA GLU A 247 3.78 -21.62 20.64
C GLU A 247 4.83 -21.32 21.71
N MET A 248 5.20 -22.36 22.45
CA MET A 248 6.28 -22.33 23.43
C MET A 248 7.46 -23.14 22.91
N THR A 249 8.62 -22.50 22.80
CA THR A 249 9.84 -23.20 22.38
C THR A 249 10.39 -24.06 23.52
N ALA A 250 11.38 -24.90 23.21
CA ALA A 250 12.12 -25.68 24.21
C ALA A 250 12.82 -24.82 25.28
N SER A 251 12.97 -23.51 25.04
CA SER A 251 13.53 -22.55 25.99
C SER A 251 12.45 -21.79 26.77
N CYS A 252 11.20 -22.26 26.82
CA CYS A 252 10.08 -21.52 27.43
C CYS A 252 9.80 -20.14 26.78
N LYS A 253 10.36 -19.87 25.60
CA LYS A 253 10.05 -18.65 24.83
C LYS A 253 8.65 -18.78 24.25
N CYS A 254 7.86 -17.75 24.48
CA CYS A 254 6.48 -17.66 24.06
C CYS A 254 6.36 -16.75 22.84
N ASN A 255 5.99 -17.29 21.68
CA ASN A 255 5.82 -16.50 20.46
C ASN A 255 4.39 -15.96 20.37
N MET A 256 4.24 -14.64 20.49
CA MET A 256 2.96 -13.97 20.30
C MET A 256 2.66 -13.73 18.82
N ILE A 257 1.39 -13.56 18.50
CA ILE A 257 0.91 -13.17 17.17
C ILE A 257 0.02 -11.97 17.29
N VAL A 258 0.21 -10.99 16.41
CA VAL A 258 -0.69 -9.86 16.22
C VAL A 258 -0.84 -9.63 14.72
N ASN A 259 -2.04 -9.78 14.19
CA ASN A 259 -2.35 -9.56 12.78
C ASN A 259 -3.62 -8.74 12.65
N GLN A 260 -3.53 -7.54 12.07
CA GLN A 260 -4.70 -6.77 11.67
C GLN A 260 -5.28 -7.41 10.41
N ILE A 261 -6.51 -7.92 10.49
CA ILE A 261 -7.19 -8.52 9.36
C ILE A 261 -7.69 -7.40 8.45
N LEU A 262 -7.42 -7.53 7.14
CA LEU A 262 -7.94 -6.60 6.14
C LEU A 262 -9.38 -6.97 5.72
N PRO A 263 -10.23 -5.98 5.41
CA PRO A 263 -11.58 -6.25 4.93
C PRO A 263 -11.59 -6.99 3.58
N THR A 264 -12.72 -7.61 3.24
CA THR A 264 -12.86 -8.48 2.05
C THR A 264 -12.61 -7.78 0.72
N GLU A 265 -12.67 -6.46 0.69
CA GLU A 265 -12.33 -5.66 -0.49
C GLU A 265 -10.84 -5.78 -0.89
N PHE A 266 -9.94 -6.06 0.07
CA PHE A 266 -8.50 -6.22 -0.21
C PHE A 266 -8.09 -7.66 -0.56
N GLN A 267 -9.05 -8.53 -0.88
CA GLN A 267 -8.76 -9.87 -1.35
C GLN A 267 -8.24 -9.85 -2.79
N GLY A 268 -7.41 -10.84 -3.13
CA GLY A 268 -6.79 -10.98 -4.44
C GLY A 268 -6.85 -12.40 -4.98
N GLN A 269 -6.40 -12.57 -6.22
CA GLN A 269 -6.36 -13.87 -6.91
C GLN A 269 -4.93 -14.32 -7.20
N ASN A 270 -4.02 -13.39 -7.48
CA ASN A 270 -2.66 -13.67 -7.89
C ASN A 270 -1.69 -13.25 -6.79
N PHE A 271 -0.80 -14.17 -6.40
CA PHE A 271 0.11 -13.95 -5.29
C PHE A 271 1.51 -14.45 -5.62
N VAL A 272 2.50 -13.60 -5.35
CA VAL A 272 3.88 -14.04 -5.20
C VAL A 272 4.14 -14.27 -3.72
N VAL A 273 4.19 -15.54 -3.32
CA VAL A 273 4.50 -15.96 -1.95
C VAL A 273 6.00 -15.80 -1.72
N PRO A 274 6.43 -14.94 -0.76
CA PRO A 274 7.84 -14.68 -0.54
C PRO A 274 8.55 -15.86 0.12
N TYR A 275 9.77 -16.16 -0.32
CA TYR A 275 10.69 -17.02 0.42
C TYR A 275 11.31 -16.28 1.60
N ILE A 276 11.24 -16.87 2.79
CA ILE A 276 11.79 -16.29 4.00
C ILE A 276 13.06 -17.06 4.39
N PRO A 277 14.26 -16.44 4.30
CA PRO A 277 15.50 -17.07 4.72
C PRO A 277 15.42 -17.58 6.16
N SER A 278 16.08 -18.72 6.41
CA SER A 278 16.16 -19.36 7.73
C SER A 278 14.84 -19.96 8.24
N ILE A 279 13.75 -19.87 7.48
CA ILE A 279 12.49 -20.57 7.76
C ILE A 279 12.41 -21.81 6.86
N THR A 280 12.40 -23.00 7.49
CA THR A 280 12.42 -24.30 6.78
C THR A 280 11.06 -24.99 6.73
N GLN A 281 10.08 -24.47 7.47
CA GLN A 281 8.72 -25.02 7.54
C GLN A 281 7.71 -23.88 7.59
N SER A 282 7.15 -23.53 6.43
CA SER A 282 6.03 -22.62 6.32
C SER A 282 4.78 -23.31 5.76
N ARG A 283 3.62 -22.75 6.05
CA ARG A 283 2.31 -23.15 5.52
C ARG A 283 1.57 -21.92 5.02
N LEU A 284 0.83 -22.08 3.93
CA LEU A 284 -0.13 -21.09 3.49
C LEU A 284 -1.47 -21.33 4.17
N LEU A 285 -2.07 -20.26 4.66
CA LEU A 285 -3.43 -20.24 5.15
C LEU A 285 -4.29 -19.39 4.22
N MET A 286 -5.27 -20.03 3.59
CA MET A 286 -6.22 -19.39 2.69
C MET A 286 -7.51 -19.06 3.42
N THR A 287 -7.98 -17.82 3.31
CA THR A 287 -9.31 -17.42 3.78
C THR A 287 -10.17 -16.99 2.59
N SER A 288 -11.33 -17.62 2.40
CA SER A 288 -12.28 -17.32 1.31
C SER A 288 -13.71 -17.46 1.80
N ASN A 289 -14.61 -16.65 1.21
CA ASN A 289 -16.05 -16.79 1.43
C ASN A 289 -16.64 -17.94 0.59
N ASP A 290 -16.02 -18.23 -0.55
CA ASP A 290 -16.47 -19.27 -1.47
C ASP A 290 -15.71 -20.57 -1.20
N LYS A 291 -16.44 -21.58 -0.72
CA LYS A 291 -15.91 -22.91 -0.39
C LYS A 291 -15.44 -23.71 -1.62
N SER A 292 -15.83 -23.29 -2.82
CA SER A 292 -15.34 -23.87 -4.08
C SER A 292 -14.02 -23.27 -4.55
N THR A 293 -13.55 -22.20 -3.89
CA THR A 293 -12.28 -21.55 -4.25
C THR A 293 -11.14 -22.54 -4.07
N SER A 294 -10.30 -22.65 -5.10
CA SER A 294 -9.10 -23.48 -5.09
C SER A 294 -7.85 -22.65 -5.30
N LEU A 295 -6.71 -23.13 -4.79
CA LEU A 295 -5.41 -22.59 -5.11
C LEU A 295 -4.74 -23.48 -6.15
N SER A 296 -3.96 -22.87 -7.02
CA SER A 296 -3.15 -23.55 -8.02
C SER A 296 -1.70 -23.11 -7.89
N HIS A 297 -0.79 -24.08 -7.93
CA HIS A 297 0.65 -23.86 -7.95
C HIS A 297 1.29 -24.80 -8.97
N SER A 298 2.07 -24.26 -9.91
CA SER A 298 2.72 -25.06 -10.98
C SER A 298 1.74 -25.96 -11.75
N ASN A 299 0.54 -25.44 -12.05
CA ASN A 299 -0.58 -26.18 -12.69
C ASN A 299 -1.15 -27.36 -11.88
N VAL A 300 -0.76 -27.50 -10.61
CA VAL A 300 -1.35 -28.45 -9.68
C VAL A 300 -2.38 -27.71 -8.82
N GLN A 301 -3.62 -28.17 -8.86
CA GLN A 301 -4.67 -27.67 -7.98
C GLN A 301 -4.42 -28.19 -6.56
N LEU A 302 -4.12 -27.29 -5.64
CA LEU A 302 -4.14 -27.56 -4.21
C LEU A 302 -5.60 -27.52 -3.79
N GLN A 303 -6.17 -28.65 -3.35
CA GLN A 303 -7.54 -28.72 -2.82
C GLN A 303 -7.59 -28.01 -1.47
N PRO A 304 -8.07 -26.76 -1.36
CA PRO A 304 -8.03 -26.05 -0.10
C PRO A 304 -9.38 -26.18 0.57
N ASN A 305 -9.41 -26.70 1.78
CA ASN A 305 -10.51 -26.35 2.67
C ASN A 305 -10.36 -24.84 2.98
N PRO A 306 -11.43 -24.03 3.01
CA PRO A 306 -11.33 -22.67 3.56
C PRO A 306 -10.68 -22.73 4.94
N SER A 307 -9.55 -22.06 5.10
CA SER A 307 -8.66 -22.11 6.28
C SER A 307 -7.79 -23.36 6.47
N GLY A 308 -7.54 -24.13 5.40
CA GLY A 308 -6.56 -25.22 5.40
C GLY A 308 -5.12 -24.72 5.39
N LEU A 309 -4.24 -25.42 6.10
CA LEU A 309 -2.79 -25.19 6.09
C LEU A 309 -2.15 -25.97 4.93
N LEU A 310 -1.70 -25.26 3.91
CA LEU A 310 -1.17 -25.84 2.68
C LEU A 310 0.35 -25.80 2.70
N SER A 311 0.98 -26.92 2.33
CA SER A 311 2.43 -26.97 2.11
C SER A 311 2.76 -26.57 0.69
N LEU A 312 3.76 -25.72 0.53
CA LEU A 312 4.41 -25.48 -0.76
C LEU A 312 5.53 -26.50 -1.00
N SER A 313 5.75 -26.85 -2.27
CA SER A 313 6.69 -27.90 -2.69
C SER A 313 8.16 -27.53 -2.50
N ASP A 314 8.56 -26.29 -2.84
CA ASP A 314 9.93 -25.77 -2.72
C ASP A 314 10.05 -24.55 -1.78
N GLN A 315 10.39 -24.78 -0.51
CA GLN A 315 10.53 -23.67 0.45
C GLN A 315 11.87 -22.94 0.38
N THR A 316 12.64 -23.07 -0.72
CA THR A 316 13.95 -22.42 -0.89
C THR A 316 13.91 -21.19 -1.80
N LYS A 317 12.77 -20.94 -2.47
CA LYS A 317 12.57 -19.83 -3.41
C LYS A 317 11.16 -19.28 -3.33
N SER A 318 10.99 -18.02 -3.72
CA SER A 318 9.67 -17.39 -3.82
C SER A 318 8.84 -18.10 -4.89
N GLN A 319 7.54 -18.25 -4.64
CA GLN A 319 6.65 -19.04 -5.50
C GLN A 319 5.44 -18.24 -5.93
N TYR A 320 4.87 -18.63 -7.06
CA TYR A 320 3.61 -18.08 -7.54
C TYR A 320 2.44 -19.00 -7.21
N VAL A 321 1.35 -18.40 -6.76
CA VAL A 321 0.09 -19.07 -6.46
C VAL A 321 -1.06 -18.25 -7.04
N ASN A 322 -1.96 -18.92 -7.75
CA ASN A 322 -3.19 -18.34 -8.28
C ASN A 322 -4.40 -18.99 -7.59
N ALA A 323 -5.37 -18.18 -7.20
CA ALA A 323 -6.66 -18.61 -6.66
C ALA A 323 -7.75 -18.48 -7.73
N SER A 324 -8.68 -19.43 -7.76
CA SER A 324 -9.84 -19.41 -8.68
C SER A 324 -10.88 -18.34 -8.33
N GLY A 325 -10.73 -17.66 -7.21
CA GLY A 325 -11.60 -16.60 -6.70
C GLY A 325 -10.85 -15.70 -5.74
N ASN A 326 -11.49 -14.63 -5.25
CA ASN A 326 -10.86 -13.68 -4.35
C ASN A 326 -10.62 -14.30 -2.96
N VAL A 327 -9.35 -14.28 -2.52
CA VAL A 327 -8.92 -14.83 -1.22
C VAL A 327 -7.99 -13.87 -0.49
N SER A 328 -7.80 -14.13 0.80
CA SER A 328 -6.65 -13.63 1.56
C SER A 328 -5.69 -14.78 1.82
N LEU A 329 -4.40 -14.57 1.59
CA LEU A 329 -3.35 -15.55 1.86
C LEU A 329 -2.43 -15.05 2.97
N LYS A 330 -2.17 -15.94 3.94
CA LYS A 330 -1.22 -15.71 5.02
C LYS A 330 -0.14 -16.78 4.98
N LEU A 331 1.12 -16.39 5.11
CA LEU A 331 2.25 -17.29 5.28
C LEU A 331 2.54 -17.45 6.77
N ILE A 332 2.42 -18.68 7.27
CA ILE A 332 2.53 -19.02 8.68
C ILE A 332 3.72 -19.95 8.89
N SER A 333 4.51 -19.65 9.90
CA SER A 333 5.58 -20.50 10.43
C SER A 333 5.65 -20.28 11.94
N PRO A 334 6.30 -21.16 12.72
CA PRO A 334 6.67 -20.88 14.09
C PRO A 334 7.22 -19.45 14.29
N GLY A 335 6.50 -18.61 15.05
CA GLY A 335 6.85 -17.22 15.35
C GLY A 335 6.61 -16.20 14.24
N LEU A 336 6.05 -16.62 13.10
CA LEU A 336 5.89 -15.79 11.91
C LEU A 336 4.46 -15.87 11.35
N PHE A 337 3.86 -14.72 11.11
CA PHE A 337 2.53 -14.59 10.53
C PHE A 337 2.51 -13.40 9.56
N ILE A 338 2.74 -13.68 8.27
CA ILE A 338 2.86 -12.65 7.23
C ILE A 338 1.61 -12.65 6.35
N GLU A 339 0.98 -11.48 6.17
CA GLU A 339 0.00 -11.30 5.10
C GLU A 339 0.72 -11.27 3.75
N VAL A 340 0.29 -12.12 2.80
CA VAL A 340 0.86 -12.14 1.44
C VAL A 340 0.17 -11.07 0.61
N ILE A 341 0.95 -10.13 0.08
CA ILE A 341 0.46 -9.04 -0.75
C ILE A 341 -0.01 -9.61 -2.11
N PRO A 342 -1.28 -9.44 -2.50
CA PRO A 342 -1.72 -9.81 -3.84
C PRO A 342 -1.13 -8.87 -4.90
N GLU A 343 -0.95 -9.34 -6.12
CA GLU A 343 -0.30 -8.58 -7.20
C GLU A 343 -1.00 -7.25 -7.52
N ASN A 344 -2.33 -7.17 -7.37
CA ASN A 344 -3.10 -5.94 -7.58
C ASN A 344 -2.82 -4.86 -6.51
N MET A 345 -2.25 -5.23 -5.37
CA MET A 345 -1.87 -4.34 -4.28
C MET A 345 -0.37 -3.99 -4.26
N PHE A 346 0.39 -4.39 -5.29
CA PHE A 346 1.77 -3.93 -5.43
C PHE A 346 1.78 -2.40 -5.60
N ALA A 347 2.78 -1.75 -5.02
CA ALA A 347 2.91 -0.30 -5.00
C ALA A 347 4.26 0.12 -5.62
N ALA A 348 4.37 1.38 -6.00
CA ALA A 348 5.59 1.91 -6.58
C ALA A 348 6.63 2.27 -5.53
N CYS A 349 6.18 2.61 -4.32
CA CYS A 349 7.05 3.00 -3.22
C CYS A 349 6.55 2.48 -1.87
N TYR A 350 7.51 1.99 -1.08
CA TYR A 350 7.32 1.50 0.27
C TYR A 350 8.24 2.22 1.25
N LEU A 351 7.69 2.61 2.39
CA LEU A 351 8.43 3.06 3.57
C LEU A 351 8.70 1.85 4.48
N LEU A 352 9.96 1.73 4.92
CA LEU A 352 10.43 0.66 5.79
C LEU A 352 10.85 1.24 7.14
N GLN A 353 10.30 0.66 8.21
CA GLN A 353 10.65 1.00 9.59
C GLN A 353 11.07 -0.27 10.32
N VAL A 354 12.32 -0.32 10.76
CA VAL A 354 12.93 -1.52 11.36
C VAL A 354 13.49 -1.23 12.76
N TYR A 355 13.65 -2.28 13.55
CA TYR A 355 13.93 -2.24 14.99
C TYR A 355 15.15 -3.07 15.41
N SER A 356 15.58 -4.01 14.58
CA SER A 356 16.65 -4.97 14.85
C SER A 356 17.95 -4.63 14.14
N ASP A 357 19.03 -5.25 14.61
CA ASP A 357 20.35 -5.14 13.98
C ASP A 357 20.42 -5.93 12.68
N VAL A 358 19.80 -7.12 12.65
CA VAL A 358 19.70 -7.99 11.47
C VAL A 358 18.37 -7.75 10.75
N LYS A 359 18.42 -6.89 9.73
CA LYS A 359 17.27 -6.34 9.03
C LYS A 359 17.48 -6.44 7.52
N ASN A 360 16.48 -6.96 6.82
CA ASN A 360 16.48 -7.09 5.37
C ASN A 360 15.12 -6.68 4.79
N ALA A 361 15.13 -6.24 3.55
CA ALA A 361 13.95 -6.13 2.73
C ALA A 361 13.92 -7.27 1.71
N LEU A 362 12.81 -8.00 1.62
CA LEU A 362 12.56 -8.86 0.47
C LEU A 362 11.77 -8.06 -0.55
N VAL A 363 12.32 -7.92 -1.75
CA VAL A 363 11.70 -7.17 -2.84
C VAL A 363 11.34 -8.10 -3.98
N ILE A 364 10.12 -7.96 -4.49
CA ILE A 364 9.62 -8.61 -5.70
C ILE A 364 9.41 -7.52 -6.76
N ALA A 365 10.06 -7.67 -7.90
CA ALA A 365 10.00 -6.74 -9.01
C ALA A 365 9.96 -7.49 -10.35
N GLU A 366 9.54 -6.82 -11.42
CA GLU A 366 9.55 -7.43 -12.75
C GLU A 366 10.99 -7.76 -13.18
N THR A 367 11.20 -8.94 -13.73
CA THR A 367 12.52 -9.47 -14.11
C THR A 367 13.24 -8.55 -15.09
N GLY A 368 12.49 -7.92 -16.01
CA GLY A 368 13.02 -7.01 -17.03
C GLY A 368 13.48 -5.65 -16.50
N SER A 369 13.03 -5.23 -15.31
CA SER A 369 13.35 -3.92 -14.73
C SER A 369 13.94 -3.99 -13.31
N LYS A 370 14.27 -5.18 -12.82
CA LYS A 370 14.76 -5.43 -11.45
C LYS A 370 16.00 -4.60 -11.05
N THR A 371 16.84 -4.19 -12.00
CA THR A 371 18.00 -3.33 -11.76
C THR A 371 17.63 -1.87 -11.45
N ASN A 372 16.39 -1.48 -11.71
CA ASN A 372 15.89 -0.13 -11.47
C ASN A 372 15.19 0.01 -10.11
N VAL A 373 15.20 -1.03 -9.27
CA VAL A 373 14.78 -0.91 -7.87
C VAL A 373 15.78 -0.01 -7.15
N HIS A 374 15.28 1.01 -6.46
CA HIS A 374 16.09 1.94 -5.68
C HIS A 374 15.85 1.73 -4.19
N ASN A 375 16.92 1.86 -3.40
CA ASN A 375 16.88 2.05 -1.97
C ASN A 375 17.34 3.47 -1.68
N GLN A 376 16.43 4.30 -1.17
CA GLN A 376 16.60 5.75 -1.11
C GLN A 376 16.92 6.32 -2.50
N ASN A 377 17.98 7.13 -2.62
CA ASN A 377 18.39 7.75 -3.87
C ASN A 377 19.35 6.88 -4.71
N SER A 378 19.63 5.64 -4.27
CA SER A 378 20.63 4.76 -4.91
C SER A 378 20.00 3.51 -5.51
N PRO A 379 20.35 3.12 -6.75
CA PRO A 379 19.90 1.86 -7.33
C PRO A 379 20.51 0.66 -6.60
N VAL A 380 19.76 -0.44 -6.54
CA VAL A 380 20.18 -1.68 -5.89
C VAL A 380 21.02 -2.50 -6.88
N THR A 381 22.34 -2.43 -6.75
CA THR A 381 23.29 -3.02 -7.73
C THR A 381 23.76 -4.43 -7.39
N ASN A 382 23.89 -4.79 -6.10
CA ASN A 382 24.51 -6.04 -5.65
C ASN A 382 23.51 -7.07 -5.09
N ALA A 383 22.26 -7.03 -5.54
CA ALA A 383 21.22 -7.96 -5.09
C ALA A 383 21.24 -9.27 -5.88
N ALA A 384 21.21 -10.40 -5.17
CA ALA A 384 21.10 -11.73 -5.77
C ALA A 384 19.63 -12.02 -6.16
N TRP A 385 19.24 -11.58 -7.36
CA TRP A 385 17.90 -11.79 -7.89
C TRP A 385 17.66 -13.25 -8.31
N THR A 386 16.55 -13.81 -7.86
CA THR A 386 16.08 -15.15 -8.26
C THR A 386 14.76 -15.00 -9.01
N GLU A 387 14.71 -15.52 -10.24
CA GLU A 387 13.48 -15.53 -11.05
C GLU A 387 12.42 -16.45 -10.44
N ILE A 388 11.17 -16.02 -10.49
CA ILE A 388 10.03 -16.78 -10.00
C ILE A 388 9.40 -17.51 -11.19
N THR A 389 9.60 -18.83 -11.21
CA THR A 389 9.16 -19.71 -12.30
C THR A 389 7.70 -19.49 -12.68
N GLY A 390 7.44 -19.34 -13.99
CA GLY A 390 6.08 -19.17 -14.52
C GLY A 390 5.52 -17.75 -14.41
N THR A 391 6.33 -16.76 -14.03
CA THR A 391 5.88 -15.37 -13.90
C THR A 391 6.86 -14.38 -14.53
N LYS A 392 6.46 -13.11 -14.62
CA LYS A 392 7.32 -11.99 -15.01
C LYS A 392 8.20 -11.45 -13.88
N TYR A 393 8.14 -12.03 -12.68
CA TYR A 393 8.75 -11.48 -11.47
C TYR A 393 10.06 -12.17 -11.10
N SER A 394 10.92 -11.42 -10.44
CA SER A 394 12.08 -11.90 -9.69
C SER A 394 11.98 -11.40 -8.26
N SER A 395 12.61 -12.10 -7.32
CA SER A 395 12.75 -11.64 -5.93
C SER A 395 14.20 -11.57 -5.49
N ALA A 396 14.52 -10.62 -4.62
CA ALA A 396 15.83 -10.51 -3.99
C ALA A 396 15.70 -10.08 -2.52
N ILE A 397 16.72 -10.42 -1.73
CA ILE A 397 16.87 -9.96 -0.36
C ILE A 397 17.93 -8.87 -0.34
N ILE A 398 17.55 -7.71 0.20
CA ILE A 398 18.36 -6.50 0.27
C ILE A 398 18.64 -6.21 1.74
N PRO A 399 19.91 -6.33 2.18
CA PRO A 399 20.29 -5.93 3.53
C PRO A 399 20.04 -4.44 3.77
N LEU A 400 19.52 -4.11 4.95
CA LEU A 400 19.23 -2.73 5.33
C LEU A 400 20.28 -2.23 6.33
N THR A 401 20.80 -1.03 6.12
CA THR A 401 21.75 -0.38 7.03
C THR A 401 21.04 0.52 8.03
N GLU A 402 20.09 1.31 7.53
CA GLU A 402 19.35 2.31 8.32
C GLU A 402 18.14 1.72 9.07
N GLN A 403 17.71 2.39 10.14
CA GLN A 403 16.47 2.05 10.85
C GLN A 403 15.20 2.49 10.10
N TYR A 404 15.36 3.44 9.19
CA TYR A 404 14.28 3.93 8.34
C TYR A 404 14.83 4.10 6.93
N THR A 405 14.11 3.61 5.95
CA THR A 405 14.46 3.77 4.54
C THR A 405 13.20 3.65 3.66
N PHE A 406 13.33 3.91 2.37
CA PHE A 406 12.26 3.64 1.41
C PHE A 406 12.82 2.90 0.21
N ILE A 407 12.01 1.99 -0.33
CA ILE A 407 12.32 1.24 -1.54
C ILE A 407 11.25 1.57 -2.57
N TRP A 408 11.69 1.90 -3.78
CA TRP A 408 10.80 2.31 -4.86
C TRP A 408 11.30 1.86 -6.21
N HIS A 409 10.43 1.96 -7.21
CA HIS A 409 10.76 1.63 -8.60
C HIS A 409 10.23 2.72 -9.55
N PRO A 410 11.03 3.15 -10.54
CA PRO A 410 10.71 4.33 -11.36
C PRO A 410 9.59 4.15 -12.38
N SER A 411 9.33 2.92 -12.81
CA SER A 411 8.37 2.64 -13.91
C SER A 411 7.43 1.45 -13.68
N SER A 412 7.48 0.79 -12.52
CA SER A 412 6.72 -0.44 -12.27
C SER A 412 6.32 -0.54 -10.80
N LYS A 413 5.33 -1.37 -10.51
CA LYS A 413 4.90 -1.69 -9.14
C LYS A 413 5.69 -2.89 -8.62
N ILE A 414 6.06 -2.83 -7.36
CA ILE A 414 6.83 -3.85 -6.65
C ILE A 414 6.07 -4.32 -5.40
N ALA A 415 6.51 -5.40 -4.80
CA ALA A 415 6.14 -5.76 -3.44
C ALA A 415 7.38 -5.78 -2.55
N VAL A 416 7.23 -5.26 -1.33
CA VAL A 416 8.33 -5.17 -0.36
C VAL A 416 7.85 -5.72 0.98
N TYR A 417 8.63 -6.65 1.53
CA TYR A 417 8.44 -7.20 2.87
C TYR A 417 9.63 -6.83 3.75
N ILE A 418 9.36 -6.51 5.01
CA ILE A 418 10.37 -6.31 6.05
C ILE A 418 10.62 -7.65 6.73
N LEU A 419 11.89 -8.06 6.82
CA LEU A 419 12.33 -9.28 7.48
C LEU A 419 13.40 -8.93 8.52
N GLU A 420 13.06 -9.13 9.79
CA GLU A 420 13.91 -8.81 10.93
C GLU A 420 14.20 -10.06 11.77
N ASN A 421 15.37 -10.10 12.39
CA ASN A 421 15.77 -11.24 13.20
C ASN A 421 16.24 -10.80 14.60
N THR A 422 15.64 -11.37 15.64
CA THR A 422 16.02 -11.14 17.05
C THR A 422 17.17 -12.04 17.53
N GLY A 423 17.82 -12.77 16.62
CA GLY A 423 18.82 -13.80 16.88
C GLY A 423 18.22 -15.20 17.00
N THR A 424 16.98 -15.34 17.48
CA THR A 424 16.32 -16.64 17.67
C THR A 424 15.08 -16.85 16.80
N THR A 425 14.45 -15.78 16.31
CA THR A 425 13.25 -15.82 15.46
C THR A 425 13.27 -14.72 14.42
N VAL A 426 12.78 -15.04 13.23
CA VAL A 426 12.47 -14.07 12.18
C VAL A 426 11.05 -13.55 12.40
N TYR A 427 10.85 -12.25 12.27
CA TYR A 427 9.55 -11.58 12.30
C TYR A 427 9.49 -10.50 11.22
N GLY A 428 8.30 -9.93 11.01
CA GLY A 428 8.07 -8.87 10.04
C GLY A 428 6.79 -9.11 9.24
N GLY A 429 6.71 -8.47 8.07
CA GLY A 429 5.49 -8.48 7.25
C GLY A 429 5.61 -7.52 6.06
N PRO A 430 4.49 -7.20 5.39
CA PRO A 430 4.46 -6.17 4.35
C PRO A 430 5.06 -4.84 4.84
N ALA A 431 5.89 -4.21 4.01
CA ALA A 431 6.30 -2.82 4.24
C ALA A 431 5.12 -1.87 4.02
N ILE A 432 5.27 -0.59 4.40
CA ILE A 432 4.19 0.41 4.33
C ILE A 432 4.10 0.96 2.90
N PRO A 433 3.06 0.66 2.09
CA PRO A 433 2.91 1.28 0.78
C PRO A 433 2.52 2.76 0.96
N ILE A 434 3.35 3.66 0.43
CA ILE A 434 3.09 5.11 0.51
C ILE A 434 2.78 5.75 -0.84
N ASN A 435 3.04 5.06 -1.95
CA ASN A 435 2.58 5.50 -3.26
C ASN A 435 2.49 4.34 -4.24
N THR A 436 1.43 4.33 -5.06
CA THR A 436 1.12 3.28 -6.03
C THR A 436 1.54 3.65 -7.45
N GLN A 437 1.76 4.93 -7.74
CA GLN A 437 2.15 5.43 -9.06
C GLN A 437 3.67 5.57 -9.16
N PRO A 438 4.34 4.82 -10.06
CA PRO A 438 5.77 4.99 -10.31
C PRO A 438 6.10 6.39 -10.81
N ASP A 439 7.22 6.92 -10.34
CA ASP A 439 7.79 8.17 -10.82
C ASP A 439 9.31 7.98 -10.96
N GLU A 440 9.90 8.53 -12.02
CA GLU A 440 11.31 8.37 -12.32
C GLU A 440 12.25 8.96 -11.28
N PHE A 441 11.82 10.02 -10.60
CA PHE A 441 12.70 10.81 -9.75
C PHE A 441 12.63 10.40 -8.28
N GLY A 442 11.66 9.57 -7.89
CA GLY A 442 11.61 9.07 -6.54
C GLY A 442 10.25 8.60 -6.06
N CYS A 443 10.16 8.49 -4.75
CA CYS A 443 8.93 8.17 -4.05
C CYS A 443 8.05 9.41 -3.91
N VAL A 444 7.07 9.59 -4.79
CA VAL A 444 6.15 10.73 -4.73
C VAL A 444 5.20 10.59 -3.53
N VAL A 445 5.10 11.64 -2.71
CA VAL A 445 4.10 11.77 -1.63
C VAL A 445 2.90 12.57 -2.12
N ILE A 446 3.16 13.72 -2.74
CA ILE A 446 2.13 14.55 -3.36
C ILE A 446 2.35 14.50 -4.87
N PRO A 447 1.39 13.96 -5.65
CA PRO A 447 1.51 13.94 -7.10
C PRO A 447 1.62 15.35 -7.65
N GLY A 448 2.34 15.48 -8.76
CA GLY A 448 2.33 16.70 -9.53
C GLY A 448 0.92 16.98 -10.06
N GLN A 449 0.58 18.25 -10.22
CA GLN A 449 -0.77 18.63 -10.62
C GLN A 449 -0.72 19.70 -11.71
N PHE A 450 -1.50 19.48 -12.77
CA PHE A 450 -1.77 20.49 -13.79
C PHE A 450 -2.95 21.37 -13.37
N GLU A 451 -2.85 22.65 -13.67
CA GLU A 451 -3.92 23.61 -13.44
C GLU A 451 -4.01 24.56 -14.62
N ILE A 452 -5.20 24.69 -15.19
CA ILE A 452 -5.47 25.67 -16.24
C ILE A 452 -6.11 26.91 -15.61
N ARG A 453 -5.57 28.09 -15.92
CA ARG A 453 -6.23 29.36 -15.57
C ARG A 453 -7.25 29.71 -16.65
N ASN A 454 -8.40 30.25 -16.26
CA ASN A 454 -9.44 30.65 -17.20
C ASN A 454 -9.09 31.90 -18.03
N GLU A 455 -8.29 32.82 -17.49
CA GLU A 455 -7.98 34.08 -18.18
C GLU A 455 -6.80 33.90 -19.15
N PRO A 456 -6.97 34.30 -20.43
CA PRO A 456 -5.93 34.14 -21.43
C PRO A 456 -4.85 35.21 -21.29
N LEU A 457 -3.59 34.77 -21.32
CA LEU A 457 -2.39 35.59 -21.19
C LEU A 457 -1.45 35.36 -22.38
N ASN A 458 -0.50 36.27 -22.60
CA ASN A 458 0.61 35.94 -23.50
C ASN A 458 1.58 34.95 -22.83
N TRP A 459 2.48 34.33 -23.59
CA TRP A 459 3.34 33.27 -23.06
C TRP A 459 4.27 33.74 -21.93
N THR A 460 4.80 34.95 -22.03
CA THR A 460 5.69 35.52 -21.00
C THR A 460 4.92 35.86 -19.72
N GLU A 461 3.73 36.44 -19.84
CA GLU A 461 2.82 36.69 -18.71
C GLU A 461 2.38 35.39 -18.06
N SER A 462 2.13 34.35 -18.86
CA SER A 462 1.79 33.00 -18.42
C SER A 462 2.90 32.38 -17.56
N LEU A 463 4.15 32.47 -18.04
CA LEU A 463 5.33 32.05 -17.29
C LEU A 463 5.44 32.81 -15.96
N GLY A 464 5.30 34.13 -15.98
CA GLY A 464 5.33 34.96 -14.77
C GLY A 464 4.23 34.60 -13.78
N HIS A 465 3.02 34.32 -14.28
CA HIS A 465 1.88 33.92 -13.47
C HIS A 465 2.14 32.58 -12.76
N CYS A 466 2.50 31.52 -13.48
CA CYS A 466 2.80 30.23 -12.84
C CYS A 466 3.96 30.36 -11.85
N THR A 467 5.00 31.11 -12.19
CA THR A 467 6.17 31.34 -11.32
C THR A 467 5.77 32.05 -10.02
N SER A 468 4.85 33.03 -10.08
CA SER A 468 4.35 33.72 -8.88
C SER A 468 3.60 32.79 -7.90
N LEU A 469 3.07 31.67 -8.40
CA LEU A 469 2.40 30.63 -7.63
C LEU A 469 3.35 29.49 -7.21
N GLN A 470 4.67 29.68 -7.34
CA GLN A 470 5.69 28.63 -7.15
C GLN A 470 5.49 27.40 -8.04
N LYS A 471 4.89 27.59 -9.21
CA LYS A 471 4.66 26.58 -10.26
C LYS A 471 5.50 26.94 -11.48
N HIS A 472 5.51 26.06 -12.48
CA HIS A 472 6.06 26.40 -13.81
C HIS A 472 5.03 26.11 -14.90
N LEU A 473 5.27 26.56 -16.13
CA LEU A 473 4.42 26.15 -17.24
C LEU A 473 4.52 24.64 -17.47
N ALA A 474 3.41 24.01 -17.86
CA ALA A 474 3.33 22.57 -18.07
C ALA A 474 4.39 22.06 -19.05
N CYS A 475 5.11 21.02 -18.65
CA CYS A 475 6.16 20.40 -19.45
C CYS A 475 5.87 18.90 -19.59
N PRO A 476 4.94 18.47 -20.47
CA PRO A 476 4.67 17.06 -20.71
C PRO A 476 5.86 16.40 -21.41
N THR A 477 6.82 15.90 -20.62
CA THR A 477 8.08 15.31 -21.12
C THR A 477 7.97 13.84 -21.50
N ARG A 478 6.79 13.21 -21.34
CA ARG A 478 6.52 11.78 -21.59
C ARG A 478 5.06 11.56 -21.94
N GLU A 479 4.76 10.40 -22.53
CA GLU A 479 3.40 9.99 -22.88
C GLU A 479 2.46 10.00 -21.67
N TYR A 480 2.87 9.44 -20.53
CA TYR A 480 2.01 9.45 -19.33
C TYR A 480 1.75 10.87 -18.81
N ASN A 481 2.74 11.78 -18.86
CA ASN A 481 2.57 13.18 -18.48
C ASN A 481 1.60 13.90 -19.42
N GLN A 482 1.65 13.58 -20.72
CA GLN A 482 0.73 14.10 -21.73
C GLN A 482 -0.70 13.60 -21.48
N MET A 483 -0.87 12.31 -21.16
CA MET A 483 -2.17 11.75 -20.81
C MET A 483 -2.75 12.37 -19.52
N ASP A 484 -1.93 12.55 -18.49
CA ASP A 484 -2.34 13.19 -17.23
C ASP A 484 -2.76 14.65 -17.44
N LEU A 485 -1.97 15.40 -18.23
CA LEU A 485 -2.31 16.75 -18.66
C LEU A 485 -3.66 16.77 -19.41
N ALA A 486 -3.85 15.89 -20.39
CA ALA A 486 -5.08 15.79 -21.17
C ALA A 486 -6.31 15.51 -20.29
N ASN A 487 -6.17 14.62 -19.31
CA ASN A 487 -7.25 14.29 -18.37
C ASN A 487 -7.61 15.43 -17.42
N THR A 488 -6.66 16.34 -17.15
CA THR A 488 -6.83 17.43 -16.18
C THR A 488 -7.49 18.68 -16.79
N VAL A 489 -7.39 18.86 -18.10
CA VAL A 489 -7.89 20.07 -18.76
C VAL A 489 -9.32 19.88 -19.25
N ASN A 490 -10.23 20.77 -18.84
CA ASN A 490 -11.63 20.76 -19.27
C ASN A 490 -11.78 21.30 -20.70
N THR A 491 -12.52 20.58 -21.54
CA THR A 491 -12.59 20.81 -22.99
C THR A 491 -13.61 21.87 -23.36
N THR A 492 -13.21 22.76 -24.27
CA THR A 492 -14.10 23.63 -25.05
C THR A 492 -13.64 23.59 -26.50
N GLU A 493 -14.58 23.54 -27.45
CA GLU A 493 -14.26 23.53 -28.89
C GLU A 493 -13.41 24.77 -29.27
N ASP A 494 -12.37 24.56 -30.08
CA ASP A 494 -11.46 25.57 -30.66
C ASP A 494 -10.50 26.34 -29.73
N GLU A 495 -10.31 25.92 -28.47
CA GLU A 495 -9.38 26.60 -27.57
C GLU A 495 -7.98 25.96 -27.49
N GLU A 496 -6.98 26.80 -27.25
CA GLU A 496 -5.59 26.38 -27.03
C GLU A 496 -5.06 26.91 -25.69
N ALA A 497 -4.11 26.20 -25.10
CA ALA A 497 -3.49 26.58 -23.84
C ALA A 497 -1.96 26.63 -23.92
N TRP A 498 -1.32 27.54 -23.19
CA TRP A 498 0.14 27.66 -23.17
C TRP A 498 0.80 26.54 -22.36
N ILE A 499 1.84 25.94 -22.95
CA ILE A 499 2.77 25.02 -22.29
C ILE A 499 4.19 25.61 -22.26
N GLY A 500 5.07 25.00 -21.48
CA GLY A 500 6.42 25.51 -21.18
C GLY A 500 7.44 25.31 -22.30
N LEU A 501 7.04 24.85 -23.47
CA LEU A 501 7.93 24.58 -24.59
C LEU A 501 8.23 25.86 -25.37
N ARG A 502 9.51 26.18 -25.53
CA ARG A 502 9.97 27.40 -26.21
C ARG A 502 11.12 27.11 -27.16
N ARG A 503 11.21 27.89 -28.23
CA ARG A 503 12.31 27.83 -29.19
C ARG A 503 13.42 28.81 -28.82
N SER A 504 14.66 28.33 -28.86
CA SER A 504 15.87 29.15 -28.69
C SER A 504 16.00 30.17 -29.82
N LEU A 505 16.27 31.43 -29.47
CA LEU A 505 16.54 32.48 -30.46
C LEU A 505 17.90 32.32 -31.14
N MET A 506 18.84 31.58 -30.53
CA MET A 506 20.20 31.40 -31.05
C MET A 506 20.34 30.12 -31.87
N THR A 507 19.83 29.00 -31.36
CA THR A 507 20.03 27.68 -32.00
C THR A 507 18.82 27.21 -32.79
N THR A 508 17.66 27.86 -32.60
CA THR A 508 16.36 27.43 -33.13
C THR A 508 15.84 26.08 -32.61
N ASP A 509 16.54 25.47 -31.65
CA ASP A 509 16.10 24.24 -30.99
C ASP A 509 14.99 24.52 -29.99
N TRP A 510 14.13 23.53 -29.79
CA TRP A 510 13.12 23.56 -28.74
C TRP A 510 13.70 23.14 -27.40
N TYR A 511 13.26 23.79 -26.33
CA TYR A 511 13.65 23.46 -24.96
C TYR A 511 12.50 23.72 -23.99
N TRP A 512 12.49 22.99 -22.88
CA TRP A 512 11.51 23.17 -21.81
C TRP A 512 11.93 24.28 -20.84
N GLN A 513 11.05 25.25 -20.62
CA GLN A 513 11.24 26.32 -19.65
C GLN A 513 10.70 25.89 -18.27
N ARG A 514 11.57 25.34 -17.42
CA ARG A 514 11.25 25.00 -16.02
C ARG A 514 11.87 26.01 -15.07
N GLN A 515 11.13 27.06 -14.69
CA GLN A 515 11.57 28.02 -13.66
C GLN A 515 10.63 27.98 -12.46
N THR A 516 11.18 27.90 -11.25
CA THR A 516 10.46 28.20 -10.00
C THR A 516 11.26 29.22 -9.18
N PRO A 517 10.62 30.01 -8.29
CA PRO A 517 11.33 31.00 -7.46
C PRO A 517 12.33 30.38 -6.47
N SER A 518 12.15 29.11 -6.11
CA SER A 518 12.89 28.41 -5.04
C SER A 518 14.00 27.50 -5.53
N THR A 519 14.14 27.29 -6.85
CA THR A 519 15.27 26.58 -7.45
C THR A 519 16.00 27.52 -8.39
N THR A 520 17.32 27.62 -8.25
CA THR A 520 18.16 28.13 -9.35
C THR A 520 17.81 27.30 -10.57
N SER A 521 17.28 27.95 -11.63
CA SER A 521 16.87 27.37 -12.92
C SER A 521 17.16 25.87 -13.04
N LEU A 522 16.13 25.02 -12.93
CA LEU A 522 16.27 23.62 -13.35
C LEU A 522 16.89 23.62 -14.75
N PRO A 523 17.92 22.79 -15.01
CA PRO A 523 18.61 22.81 -16.30
C PRO A 523 17.58 22.66 -17.41
N SER A 524 17.68 23.54 -18.43
CA SER A 524 16.88 23.41 -19.65
C SER A 524 17.11 22.01 -20.20
N SER A 525 16.08 21.17 -20.14
CA SER A 525 16.17 19.79 -20.63
C SER A 525 15.98 19.79 -22.14
N SER A 526 16.69 18.88 -22.83
CA SER A 526 16.36 18.50 -24.20
C SER A 526 14.91 18.03 -24.30
N VAL A 527 14.35 18.12 -25.51
CA VAL A 527 12.99 17.69 -25.82
C VAL A 527 13.08 16.28 -26.39
N ASP A 528 13.03 15.28 -25.52
CA ASP A 528 13.17 13.86 -25.91
C ASP A 528 11.82 13.23 -26.32
N TYR A 529 10.71 13.83 -25.88
CA TYR A 529 9.34 13.46 -26.22
C TYR A 529 8.65 14.63 -26.94
N VAL A 530 7.91 14.31 -28.01
CA VAL A 530 7.14 15.29 -28.77
C VAL A 530 5.75 14.77 -29.06
N HIS A 531 4.75 15.66 -29.02
CA HIS A 531 3.35 15.35 -29.34
C HIS A 531 2.76 16.39 -30.30
N TRP A 532 3.50 16.76 -31.35
CA TRP A 532 3.10 17.80 -32.32
C TRP A 532 1.89 17.38 -33.17
N ALA A 533 1.05 18.36 -33.52
CA ALA A 533 -0.01 18.19 -34.52
C ALA A 533 0.57 18.04 -35.93
N ASP A 534 -0.23 17.52 -36.85
CA ASP A 534 0.20 17.33 -38.23
C ASP A 534 0.61 18.66 -38.86
N GLY A 535 1.82 18.71 -39.43
CA GLY A 535 2.40 19.93 -40.00
C GLY A 535 3.02 20.91 -38.99
N GLN A 536 3.09 20.55 -37.70
CA GLN A 536 3.78 21.30 -36.65
C GLN A 536 5.14 20.64 -36.30
N PRO A 537 6.10 21.39 -35.73
CA PRO A 537 6.08 22.84 -35.52
C PRO A 537 6.29 23.60 -36.83
N LEU A 538 5.69 24.78 -36.95
CA LEU A 538 5.93 25.71 -38.06
C LEU A 538 7.40 26.20 -38.05
N GLY A 539 7.86 26.77 -39.17
CA GLY A 539 9.21 27.35 -39.27
C GLY A 539 9.50 28.41 -38.20
N SER A 540 10.79 28.68 -37.93
CA SER A 540 11.26 29.51 -36.80
C SER A 540 10.69 30.94 -36.76
N LEU A 541 10.30 31.51 -37.90
CA LEU A 541 9.68 32.83 -37.99
C LEU A 541 8.16 32.83 -37.72
N LYS A 542 7.52 31.66 -37.67
CA LYS A 542 6.06 31.51 -37.54
C LYS A 542 5.60 31.19 -36.11
N GLY A 543 6.46 30.59 -35.28
CA GLY A 543 6.13 30.27 -33.90
C GLY A 543 7.37 29.98 -33.04
N LEU A 544 7.49 30.69 -31.92
CA LEU A 544 8.59 30.57 -30.96
C LEU A 544 8.16 29.95 -29.62
N CYS A 545 6.85 29.82 -29.41
CA CYS A 545 6.24 29.21 -28.23
C CYS A 545 5.31 28.09 -28.66
N ALA A 546 5.04 27.12 -27.79
CA ALA A 546 4.09 26.05 -28.09
C ALA A 546 2.84 26.16 -27.23
N SER A 547 1.71 25.82 -27.84
CA SER A 547 0.41 25.63 -27.20
C SER A 547 -0.07 24.20 -27.34
N LEU A 548 -0.94 23.79 -26.42
CA LEU A 548 -1.68 22.55 -26.40
C LEU A 548 -3.07 22.81 -27.02
N SER A 549 -3.52 21.96 -27.95
CA SER A 549 -4.94 21.98 -28.36
C SER A 549 -5.81 21.47 -27.21
N LEU A 550 -6.91 22.16 -26.90
CA LEU A 550 -7.90 21.70 -25.91
C LEU A 550 -9.08 20.97 -26.55
N ASP A 551 -9.03 20.81 -27.88
CA ASP A 551 -9.95 20.00 -28.64
C ASP A 551 -9.59 18.50 -28.46
N GLN A 552 -10.60 17.72 -28.10
CA GLN A 552 -10.48 16.29 -27.89
C GLN A 552 -10.24 15.54 -29.21
N ASP A 553 -10.78 16.04 -30.33
CA ASP A 553 -10.58 15.45 -31.66
C ASP A 553 -9.13 15.62 -32.16
N ASP A 554 -8.43 16.64 -31.65
CA ASP A 554 -7.01 16.91 -31.90
C ASP A 554 -6.08 16.09 -30.97
N GLU A 555 -6.62 15.20 -30.13
CA GLU A 555 -5.85 14.37 -29.16
C GLU A 555 -4.86 15.17 -28.30
N PHE A 556 -5.21 16.42 -27.98
CA PHE A 556 -4.37 17.36 -27.23
C PHE A 556 -2.97 17.55 -27.83
N LYS A 557 -2.84 17.50 -29.16
CA LYS A 557 -1.57 17.72 -29.86
C LYS A 557 -1.07 19.15 -29.74
N TRP A 558 0.24 19.32 -29.85
CA TRP A 558 0.92 20.60 -29.69
C TRP A 558 0.95 21.38 -30.99
N LYS A 559 0.81 22.71 -30.90
CA LYS A 559 0.90 23.65 -32.02
C LYS A 559 1.95 24.71 -31.69
N SER A 560 2.74 25.12 -32.67
CA SER A 560 3.63 26.28 -32.52
C SER A 560 2.86 27.56 -32.78
N ALA A 561 3.07 28.58 -31.94
CA ALA A 561 2.31 29.82 -31.97
C ALA A 561 3.21 31.03 -31.67
N LYS A 562 2.71 32.23 -31.98
CA LYS A 562 3.42 33.46 -31.62
C LYS A 562 3.26 33.69 -30.12
N CYS A 563 4.35 33.92 -29.42
CA CYS A 563 4.35 34.09 -27.96
C CYS A 563 3.49 35.25 -27.46
N CYS A 564 3.12 36.21 -28.33
CA CYS A 564 2.25 37.34 -28.00
C CYS A 564 0.75 37.04 -28.13
N GLU A 565 0.36 35.89 -28.67
CA GLU A 565 -1.04 35.45 -28.69
C GLU A 565 -1.56 35.25 -27.26
N LYS A 566 -2.87 35.44 -27.06
CA LYS A 566 -3.50 35.24 -25.76
C LYS A 566 -4.13 33.86 -25.70
N LYS A 567 -3.65 33.03 -24.77
CA LYS A 567 -4.13 31.66 -24.52
C LYS A 567 -4.14 31.39 -23.03
N ARG A 568 -4.95 30.43 -22.58
CA ARG A 568 -5.02 30.07 -21.17
C ARG A 568 -3.70 29.41 -20.73
N PRO A 569 -3.04 29.83 -19.64
CA PRO A 569 -1.83 29.16 -19.19
C PRO A 569 -2.15 27.84 -18.50
N VAL A 570 -1.37 26.79 -18.82
CA VAL A 570 -1.33 25.57 -18.01
C VAL A 570 -0.12 25.64 -17.09
N CYS A 571 -0.40 25.79 -15.79
CA CYS A 571 0.63 25.69 -14.76
C CYS A 571 0.75 24.23 -14.30
N TYR A 572 1.95 23.85 -13.88
CA TYR A 572 2.24 22.58 -13.26
C TYR A 572 2.88 22.82 -11.90
N LYS A 573 2.30 22.21 -10.88
CA LYS A 573 2.87 22.09 -9.55
C LYS A 573 3.74 20.83 -9.52
N PRO A 574 5.06 20.94 -9.30
CA PRO A 574 5.92 19.77 -9.20
C PRO A 574 5.48 18.82 -8.08
N PRO A 575 5.69 17.49 -8.26
CA PRO A 575 5.48 16.54 -7.20
C PRO A 575 6.42 16.81 -6.02
N ILE A 576 5.96 16.44 -4.82
CA ILE A 576 6.80 16.42 -3.63
C ILE A 576 7.21 14.98 -3.38
N TYR A 577 8.51 14.74 -3.36
CA TYR A 577 9.07 13.42 -3.07
C TYR A 577 9.32 13.26 -1.58
N PHE A 578 9.31 12.01 -1.14
CA PHE A 578 9.68 11.63 0.20
C PHE A 578 11.21 11.70 0.34
N TYR A 579 11.69 12.61 1.19
CA TYR A 579 13.11 12.76 1.50
C TYR A 579 13.39 12.37 2.95
N VAL A 580 14.53 11.72 3.18
CA VAL A 580 14.90 11.09 4.45
C VAL A 580 15.98 11.90 5.21
N GLU A 581 16.36 13.09 4.72
CA GLU A 581 17.57 13.80 5.14
C GLU A 581 17.66 14.27 6.61
N LEU A 582 16.71 13.95 7.49
CA LEU A 582 16.83 14.27 8.92
C LEU A 582 16.25 13.20 9.87
N LEU A 583 16.54 11.91 9.68
CA LEU A 583 16.05 10.83 10.57
C LEU A 583 16.51 10.86 12.04
N TYR A 584 17.33 11.82 12.48
CA TYR A 584 17.99 11.78 13.80
C TYR A 584 17.23 12.45 14.96
N GLN A 585 15.97 12.84 14.77
CA GLN A 585 15.12 13.31 15.88
C GLN A 585 13.93 12.38 16.05
N VAL A 586 14.12 11.37 16.90
CA VAL A 586 13.00 10.62 17.45
C VAL A 586 12.42 11.47 18.57
N VAL A 587 11.23 12.02 18.35
CA VAL A 587 10.47 12.65 19.44
C VAL A 587 9.87 11.52 20.26
N TYR A 588 10.37 11.36 21.48
CA TYR A 588 9.80 10.42 22.44
C TYR A 588 8.64 11.10 23.15
N ILE A 589 7.47 10.52 23.01
CA ILE A 589 6.28 10.95 23.72
C ILE A 589 5.84 9.78 24.58
N GLN A 590 5.80 10.02 25.88
CA GLN A 590 5.30 9.06 26.85
C GLN A 590 3.93 9.55 27.34
N LEU A 591 2.96 8.64 27.32
CA LEU A 591 1.62 8.85 27.87
C LEU A 591 1.58 8.50 29.35
#